data_AF-A0A9D6J0D0-F1
#
_entry.id   AF-A0A9D6J0D0-F1
#
_cell.length_a   1.000
_cell.length_b   1.000
_cell.length_c   1.000
_cell.angle_alpha   90.00
_cell.angle_beta   90.00
_cell.angle_gamma   90.00
#
_symmetry.space_group_name_H-M   'P 1'
#
loop_
_entity.id
_entity.type
_entity.pdbx_description
1 polymer ?
#
loop_
_entity_poly.entity_id
_entity_poly.type
_entity_poly.pdbx_seq_one_letter_code
_entity_poly.pdbx_strand_id
1 'polypeptide(L)' 'MSRTNAIARALAYFDDEAGYFADLARRVAIPTECQEPSRLPDLYRYLEDEMRPAFEDMGYT' A
#
# COMPACT_ATOMS: atom_id res chain seq x y z
N MET A 1 -4.76 11.35 -19.71
CA MET A 1 -4.03 10.08 -19.47
C MET A 1 -4.48 9.07 -20.52
N SER A 2 -3.58 8.47 -21.30
CA SER A 2 -3.96 7.43 -22.28
C SER A 2 -3.93 6.05 -21.64
N ARG A 3 -4.71 5.11 -22.18
CA ARG A 3 -4.67 3.70 -21.74
C ARG A 3 -3.25 3.13 -21.77
N THR A 4 -2.49 3.41 -22.83
CA THR A 4 -1.10 2.95 -22.98
C THR A 4 -0.21 3.49 -21.87
N ASN A 5 -0.32 4.77 -21.53
CA ASN A 5 0.49 5.38 -20.48
C ASN A 5 0.12 4.83 -19.09
N ALA A 6 -1.15 4.52 -18.85
CA ALA A 6 -1.59 3.89 -17.61
C ALA A 6 -0.95 2.52 -17.40
N ILE A 7 -0.97 1.68 -18.44
CA ILE A 7 -0.36 0.34 -18.41
C ILE A 7 1.15 0.43 -18.22
N ALA A 8 1.82 1.31 -18.98
CA ALA A 8 3.27 1.49 -18.87
C ALA A 8 3.71 1.90 -17.46
N ARG A 9 2.96 2.79 -16.80
CA ARG A 9 3.23 3.20 -15.40
C ARG A 9 3.01 2.06 -14.43
N ALA A 10 1.95 1.27 -14.60
CA ALA A 10 1.67 0.13 -13.73
C ALA A 10 2.76 -0.95 -13.82
N LEU A 11 3.29 -1.22 -15.02
CA LEU A 11 4.40 -2.16 -15.20
C LEU A 11 5.70 -1.62 -14.61
N ALA A 12 6.04 -0.36 -14.88
CA ALA A 12 7.25 0.26 -14.34
C ALA A 12 7.29 0.25 -12.80
N TYR A 13 6.14 0.36 -12.15
CA TYR A 13 6.04 0.28 -10.68
C TYR A 13 6.46 -1.08 -10.10
N PHE A 14 6.35 -2.18 -10.86
CA PHE A 14 6.86 -3.49 -10.41
C PHE A 14 8.38 -3.59 -10.45
N ASP A 15 9.01 -2.87 -11.37
CA ASP A 15 10.46 -2.89 -11.60
C ASP A 15 11.21 -1.79 -10.83
N ASP A 16 10.49 -0.84 -10.23
CA ASP A 16 11.05 0.26 -9.42
C ASP A 16 11.54 -0.25 -8.06
N GLU A 17 12.77 0.15 -7.69
CA GLU A 17 13.41 -0.17 -6.40
C GLU A 17 12.58 0.32 -5.21
N ALA A 18 11.88 1.45 -5.37
CA ALA A 18 10.96 2.01 -4.37
C ALA A 18 9.48 1.72 -4.68
N GLY A 19 9.20 0.80 -5.61
CA GLY A 19 7.86 0.49 -6.08
C GLY A 19 7.19 -0.68 -5.34
N TYR A 20 6.61 -1.60 -6.10
CA TYR A 20 5.73 -2.66 -5.60
C TYR A 20 6.32 -3.47 -4.46
N PHE A 21 7.57 -3.96 -4.61
CA PHE A 21 8.16 -4.85 -3.60
C PHE A 21 8.53 -4.12 -2.31
N ALA A 22 8.95 -2.85 -2.39
CA ALA A 22 9.22 -2.03 -1.22
C ALA A 22 7.94 -1.78 -0.41
N ASP A 23 6.84 -1.43 -1.10
CA ASP A 23 5.55 -1.24 -0.46
C ASP A 23 4.97 -2.53 0.09
N LEU A 24 5.08 -3.63 -0.66
CA LEU A 24 4.63 -4.95 -0.20
C LEU A 24 5.36 -5.34 1.08
N ALA A 25 6.70 -5.24 1.10
CA ALA A 25 7.52 -5.61 2.26
C ALA A 25 7.15 -4.79 3.50
N ARG A 26 6.93 -3.48 3.35
CA ARG A 26 6.51 -2.57 4.44
C ARG A 26 5.16 -2.98 5.01
N ARG A 27 4.18 -3.23 4.12
CA ARG A 27 2.80 -3.56 4.47
C ARG A 27 2.65 -4.91 5.14
N VAL A 28 3.30 -5.96 4.62
CA VAL A 28 3.18 -7.31 5.20
C VAL A 28 3.98 -7.50 6.49
N ALA A 29 4.89 -6.57 6.81
CA ALA A 29 5.59 -6.56 8.10
C ALA A 29 4.67 -6.16 9.27
N ILE A 30 3.45 -5.67 8.99
CA ILE A 30 2.46 -5.30 10.01
C ILE A 30 1.53 -6.50 10.26
N PRO A 31 1.57 -7.14 11.45
CA PRO A 31 0.82 -8.38 11.71
C PRO A 31 -0.65 -8.12 12.06
N THR A 32 -1.45 -7.66 11.09
CA THR A 32 -2.86 -7.23 11.26
C THR A 32 -3.88 -8.37 11.39
N GLU A 33 -3.56 -9.48 12.06
CA GLU A 33 -4.43 -10.66 12.09
C GLU A 33 -5.84 -10.34 12.65
N CYS A 34 -6.84 -10.25 11.77
CA CYS A 34 -8.21 -9.86 12.15
C CYS A 34 -8.91 -10.82 13.14
N GLN A 35 -8.41 -12.05 13.30
CA GLN A 35 -8.98 -13.03 14.20
C GLN A 35 -8.42 -12.93 15.63
N GLU A 36 -7.37 -12.14 15.85
CA GLU A 36 -6.75 -11.95 17.15
C GLU A 36 -7.09 -10.54 17.68
N PRO A 37 -7.99 -10.41 18.67
CA PRO A 37 -8.42 -9.11 19.18
C PRO A 37 -7.27 -8.22 19.68
N SER A 38 -6.19 -8.82 20.20
CA SER A 38 -5.01 -8.06 20.63
C SER A 38 -4.23 -7.39 19.50
N ARG A 39 -4.49 -7.76 18.22
CA ARG A 39 -3.90 -7.12 17.03
C ARG A 39 -4.64 -5.90 16.54
N LEU A 40 -5.73 -5.50 17.18
CA LEU A 40 -6.46 -4.29 16.79
C LEU A 40 -5.57 -3.04 16.66
N PRO A 41 -4.57 -2.79 17.55
CA PRO A 41 -3.63 -1.69 17.38
C PRO A 41 -2.76 -1.81 16.11
N ASP A 42 -2.35 -3.01 15.72
CA ASP A 42 -1.60 -3.25 14.48
C ASP A 42 -2.46 -2.98 13.25
N LEU A 43 -3.75 -3.35 13.28
CA LEU A 43 -4.70 -3.02 12.22
C LEU A 43 -4.85 -1.51 12.05
N TYR A 44 -5.02 -0.76 13.14
CA TYR A 44 -5.08 0.70 13.07
C TYR A 44 -3.78 1.28 12.51
N ARG A 45 -2.61 0.80 12.96
CA ARG A 45 -1.31 1.21 12.41
C ARG A 45 -1.24 1.03 10.89
N TYR A 46 -1.66 -0.13 10.38
CA TYR A 46 -1.72 -0.37 8.94
C TYR A 46 -2.66 0.59 8.20
N LEU A 47 -3.84 0.86 8.75
CA LEU A 47 -4.80 1.77 8.12
C LEU A 47 -4.28 3.22 8.10
N GLU A 48 -3.69 3.65 9.20
CA GLU A 48 -3.24 5.03 9.42
C GLU A 48 -1.94 5.35 8.67
N ASP A 49 -0.98 4.41 8.68
CA ASP A 49 0.38 4.64 8.18
C ASP A 49 0.55 4.17 6.72
N GLU A 50 -0.20 3.14 6.28
CA GLU A 50 -0.05 2.56 4.93
C GLU A 50 -1.22 2.87 4.00
N MET A 51 -2.46 2.65 4.45
CA MET A 51 -3.63 2.73 3.54
C MET A 51 -4.06 4.17 3.28
N ARG A 52 -4.31 4.96 4.33
CA ARG A 52 -4.80 6.33 4.15
C ARG A 52 -3.84 7.18 3.31
N PRO A 53 -2.51 7.24 3.60
CA PRO A 53 -1.60 8.05 2.79
C PRO A 53 -1.58 7.61 1.32
N ALA A 54 -1.66 6.29 1.05
CA ALA A 54 -1.69 5.78 -0.32
C ALA A 54 -2.93 6.22 -1.10
N PHE A 55 -4.09 6.34 -0.44
CA PHE A 55 -5.30 6.87 -1.08
C PHE A 55 -5.27 8.40 -1.20
N GLU A 56 -4.70 9.11 -0.22
CA GLU A 56 -4.50 10.56 -0.28
C GLU A 56 -3.58 10.95 -1.46
N ASP A 57 -2.50 10.19 -1.68
CA ASP A 57 -1.60 10.37 -2.83
C ASP A 57 -2.28 10.13 -4.18
N MET A 58 -3.36 9.34 -4.20
CA MET A 58 -4.21 9.15 -5.37
C MET A 58 -5.28 10.25 -5.53
N GLY A 59 -5.40 11.16 -4.56
CA GLY A 59 -6.33 12.28 -4.55
C GLY A 59 -7.68 12.00 -3.86
N TYR A 60 -7.78 10.96 -3.03
CA TYR A 60 -8.95 10.69 -2.21
C TYR A 60 -8.84 11.42 -0.86
N THR A 61 -9.93 12.01 -0.36
CA THR A 61 -10.00 12.75 0.91
C THR A 61 -11.28 12.44 1.65
#